data_AF-A0AAU0H7A2-F1
#
_entry.id   AF-A0AAU0H7A2-F1
#
_cell.length_a   1.000
_cell.length_b   1.000
_cell.length_c   1.000
_cell.angle_alpha   90.00
_cell.angle_beta   90.00
_cell.angle_gamma   90.00
#
_symmetry.space_group_name_H-M   'P 1'
#
loop_
_entity.id
_entity.type
_entity.pdbx_description
1 polymer ?
#
loop_
_entity_poly.entity_id
_entity_poly.type
_entity_poly.pdbx_seq_one_letter_code
_entity_poly.pdbx_strand_id
1 'polypeptide(L)'
;MENNVSILSSSWCIQYDKTLQTMQSRGEICSFGNFDELDEFVDKKGKLVLIYTPFYGFVENLTARETSFTKFLENWVVHFTQLVNFARTNRSKIILVSSRDTATNRTFFESMSGANLSKFEVPNLSSRTKLLANYSSLVNSDVKKLLDLLEALTTPLNENVLLSETSTYDVDVFLKEQEKQSAELFSKIIELTEALTSTREALVAEKQAAKKLETMMLDLNNNLLEEESCNKYTLSLLSEFDSKIAMLKNALEESEFDKRRYRRQRDRVEKKKQKIEDELSFLKVILSTKENELKRHSELLGEYEANTLVAKKSAIASTKINERQKKSLEAKVNELQKSNNKLFAELTLIRKENDNIKRSKLYSAGQVIKRAKNKLNRGDELRLDDQEISLVATSEYFNIKWYLETYPDVAEAGIHPVEHYLLYGAAEGRLPSPNFDGKWYLARYPDVESAGLNPLVHFETYGRGEGRVVSPKMLESESSSKKK
;
A
#
# COMPACT_ATOMS: atom_id res chain seq x y z
N MET A 1 59.59 38.58 -119.12
CA MET A 1 60.62 38.82 -118.11
C MET A 1 60.11 38.18 -116.84
N GLU A 2 60.67 37.02 -116.49
CA GLU A 2 60.27 36.23 -115.33
C GLU A 2 60.47 37.07 -114.05
N ASN A 3 59.37 37.36 -113.35
CA ASN A 3 59.42 38.06 -112.07
C ASN A 3 60.10 37.14 -111.05
N ASN A 4 61.37 37.40 -110.79
CA ASN A 4 62.24 36.62 -109.90
C ASN A 4 61.94 36.92 -108.41
N VAL A 5 60.65 36.93 -108.02
CA VAL A 5 60.21 37.19 -106.65
C VAL A 5 59.87 35.85 -106.00
N SER A 6 60.57 35.51 -104.92
CA SER A 6 60.25 34.32 -104.12
C SER A 6 59.45 34.71 -102.89
N ILE A 7 58.35 34.00 -102.67
CA ILE A 7 57.45 34.22 -101.54
C ILE A 7 57.75 33.16 -100.49
N LEU A 8 58.06 33.61 -99.29
CA LEU A 8 58.54 32.78 -98.21
C LEU A 8 57.77 33.07 -96.92
N SER A 9 57.56 32.04 -96.11
CA SER A 9 57.09 32.20 -94.73
C SER A 9 57.83 31.23 -93.82
N SER A 10 57.99 31.58 -92.54
CA SER A 10 58.66 30.67 -91.63
C SER A 10 57.79 29.44 -91.42
N SER A 11 58.41 28.26 -91.34
CA SER A 11 57.73 27.02 -90.97
C SER A 11 56.95 27.18 -89.66
N TRP A 12 57.45 28.03 -88.76
CA TRP A 12 56.75 28.40 -87.54
C TRP A 12 55.46 29.17 -87.80
N CYS A 13 55.45 30.24 -88.62
CA CYS A 13 54.21 30.97 -88.95
C CYS A 13 53.20 30.05 -89.66
N ILE A 14 53.67 29.23 -90.60
CA ILE A 14 52.82 28.27 -91.32
C ILE A 14 52.15 27.29 -90.33
N GLN A 15 52.84 26.82 -89.31
CA GLN A 15 52.25 25.90 -88.32
C GLN A 15 51.02 26.48 -87.58
N TYR A 16 50.95 27.80 -87.42
CA TYR A 16 49.94 28.49 -86.63
C TYR A 16 48.96 29.35 -87.46
N ASP A 17 49.04 29.27 -88.79
CA ASP A 17 48.21 30.07 -89.69
C ASP A 17 47.66 29.23 -90.84
N LYS A 18 46.34 29.00 -90.81
CA LYS A 18 45.62 28.24 -91.84
C LYS A 18 45.77 28.86 -93.23
N THR A 19 45.91 30.18 -93.30
CA THR A 19 46.09 30.91 -94.57
C THR A 19 47.40 30.46 -95.22
N LEU A 20 48.47 30.49 -94.44
CA LEU A 20 49.80 30.08 -94.89
C LEU A 20 49.88 28.57 -95.19
N GLN A 21 49.22 27.72 -94.39
CA GLN A 21 49.14 26.27 -94.67
C GLN A 21 48.49 26.00 -96.03
N THR A 22 47.41 26.72 -96.33
CA THR A 22 46.71 26.54 -97.60
C THR A 22 47.58 27.01 -98.77
N MET A 23 48.22 28.18 -98.65
CA MET A 23 49.15 28.67 -99.67
C MET A 23 50.33 27.70 -99.88
N GLN A 24 50.86 27.10 -98.81
CA GLN A 24 51.95 26.12 -98.91
C GLN A 24 51.49 24.84 -99.61
N SER A 25 50.29 24.33 -99.30
CA SER A 25 49.73 23.13 -99.94
C SER A 25 49.49 23.28 -101.45
N ARG A 26 49.33 24.53 -101.92
CA ARG A 26 49.17 24.86 -103.34
C ARG A 26 50.49 25.16 -104.05
N GLY A 27 51.61 25.16 -103.34
CA GLY A 27 52.92 25.51 -103.87
C GLY A 27 53.12 27.01 -104.11
N GLU A 28 52.28 27.87 -103.52
CA GLU A 28 52.31 29.32 -103.71
C GLU A 28 53.34 30.02 -102.81
N ILE A 29 53.67 29.41 -101.66
CA ILE A 29 54.73 29.88 -100.75
C ILE A 29 55.69 28.75 -100.41
N CYS A 30 56.97 29.10 -100.30
CA CYS A 30 57.98 28.19 -99.76
C CYS A 30 58.17 28.43 -98.25
N SER A 31 58.52 27.38 -97.52
CA SER A 31 58.81 27.46 -96.08
C SER A 31 60.31 27.48 -95.83
N PHE A 32 60.76 28.32 -94.90
CA PHE A 32 62.13 28.27 -94.37
C PHE A 32 62.13 27.87 -92.88
N GLY A 33 63.16 27.12 -92.47
CA GLY A 33 63.28 26.61 -91.11
C GLY A 33 63.95 27.59 -90.15
N ASN A 34 64.98 28.30 -90.62
CA ASN A 34 65.76 29.27 -89.84
C ASN A 34 66.07 30.52 -90.68
N PHE A 35 66.51 31.59 -90.01
CA PHE A 35 66.82 32.86 -90.69
C PHE A 35 68.16 32.85 -91.45
N ASP A 36 69.04 31.87 -91.18
CA ASP A 36 70.31 31.73 -91.90
C ASP A 36 70.09 31.20 -93.33
N GLU A 37 69.12 30.29 -93.51
CA GLU A 37 68.66 29.83 -94.83
C GLU A 37 68.16 30.99 -95.71
N LEU A 38 67.56 32.02 -95.08
CA LEU A 38 67.02 33.18 -95.79
C LEU A 38 68.12 34.08 -96.37
N ASP A 39 69.27 34.24 -95.70
CA ASP A 39 70.39 35.02 -96.25
C ASP A 39 70.89 34.42 -97.57
N GLU A 40 70.95 33.08 -97.66
CA GLU A 40 71.30 32.38 -98.91
C GLU A 40 70.27 32.63 -100.05
N PHE A 41 68.98 32.77 -99.71
CA PHE A 41 67.93 33.12 -100.66
C PHE A 41 68.02 34.58 -101.14
N VAL A 42 68.35 35.51 -100.23
CA VAL A 42 68.52 36.93 -100.54
C VAL A 42 69.66 37.13 -101.54
N ASP A 43 70.76 36.39 -101.39
CA ASP A 43 71.93 36.48 -102.26
C ASP A 43 71.71 35.87 -103.66
N LYS A 44 70.85 34.84 -103.78
CA LYS A 44 70.59 34.15 -105.06
C LYS A 44 69.45 34.74 -105.89
N LYS A 45 68.40 35.32 -105.28
CA LYS A 45 67.13 35.65 -105.99
C LYS A 45 66.72 37.13 -106.00
N GLY A 46 67.49 38.02 -105.38
CA GLY A 46 67.35 39.48 -105.56
C GLY A 46 66.22 40.15 -104.76
N LYS A 47 64.95 39.69 -104.84
CA LYS A 47 63.83 40.23 -104.05
C LYS A 47 62.98 39.12 -103.41
N LEU A 48 62.73 39.25 -102.10
CA LEU A 48 61.93 38.30 -101.32
C LEU A 48 60.68 38.96 -100.75
N VAL A 49 59.56 38.24 -100.78
CA VAL A 49 58.34 38.61 -100.06
C VAL A 49 58.21 37.67 -98.87
N LEU A 50 58.34 38.21 -97.65
CA LEU A 50 58.15 37.45 -96.42
C LEU A 50 56.74 37.68 -95.89
N ILE A 51 55.98 36.60 -95.72
CA ILE A 51 54.65 36.65 -95.12
C ILE A 51 54.74 36.14 -93.69
N TYR A 52 54.28 36.92 -92.73
CA TYR A 52 54.24 36.54 -91.32
C TYR A 52 52.81 36.55 -90.77
N THR A 53 52.56 35.77 -89.73
CA THR A 53 51.25 35.73 -89.06
C THR A 53 51.16 36.84 -88.01
N PRO A 54 50.10 37.69 -88.02
CA PRO A 54 49.97 38.73 -87.01
C PRO A 54 49.71 38.12 -85.62
N PHE A 55 50.13 38.84 -84.56
CA PHE A 55 50.01 38.37 -83.16
C PHE A 55 48.59 37.89 -82.79
N TYR A 56 47.56 38.62 -83.25
CA TYR A 56 46.16 38.23 -83.03
C TYR A 56 45.80 36.86 -83.62
N GLY A 57 46.36 36.52 -84.79
CA GLY A 57 46.16 35.22 -85.42
C GLY A 57 46.81 34.08 -84.64
N PHE A 58 47.94 34.36 -83.97
CA PHE A 58 48.56 33.40 -83.06
C PHE A 58 47.73 33.19 -81.78
N VAL A 59 47.26 34.28 -81.15
CA VAL A 59 46.43 34.21 -79.94
C VAL A 59 45.13 33.43 -80.20
N GLU A 60 44.55 33.56 -81.39
CA GLU A 60 43.37 32.79 -81.79
C GLU A 60 43.66 31.28 -81.78
N ASN A 61 44.74 30.85 -82.42
CA ASN A 61 45.07 29.43 -82.55
C ASN A 61 45.70 28.81 -81.28
N LEU A 62 46.18 29.62 -80.34
CA LEU A 62 46.56 29.18 -78.99
C LEU A 62 45.37 28.68 -78.17
N THR A 63 44.22 29.34 -78.29
CA THR A 63 43.03 28.91 -77.54
C THR A 63 42.55 27.51 -77.95
N ALA A 64 43.04 26.99 -79.08
CA ALA A 64 42.74 25.66 -79.60
C ALA A 64 43.80 24.59 -79.30
N ARG A 65 44.98 24.93 -78.73
CA ARG A 65 46.05 23.97 -78.40
C ARG A 65 46.45 24.07 -76.92
N GLU A 66 46.55 22.94 -76.22
CA GLU A 66 46.99 22.87 -74.81
C GLU A 66 48.51 23.10 -74.66
N THR A 67 48.99 24.30 -74.95
CA THR A 67 50.36 24.72 -74.62
C THR A 67 50.34 25.83 -73.58
N SER A 68 51.34 25.86 -72.70
CA SER A 68 51.48 26.92 -71.69
C SER A 68 51.63 28.28 -72.38
N PHE A 69 50.72 29.21 -72.06
CA PHE A 69 50.65 30.54 -72.66
C PHE A 69 51.96 31.33 -72.48
N THR A 70 52.63 31.19 -71.34
CA THR A 70 53.91 31.86 -71.05
C THR A 70 55.03 31.37 -71.95
N LYS A 71 55.17 30.05 -72.10
CA LYS A 71 56.18 29.43 -72.98
C LYS A 71 55.93 29.77 -74.45
N PHE A 72 54.66 29.94 -74.84
CA PHE A 72 54.33 30.42 -76.18
C PHE A 72 54.80 31.86 -76.39
N LEU A 73 54.51 32.77 -75.46
CA LEU A 73 54.90 34.17 -75.58
C LEU A 73 56.42 34.34 -75.67
N GLU A 74 57.18 33.58 -74.88
CA GLU A 74 58.65 33.57 -74.97
C GLU A 74 59.14 33.19 -76.38
N ASN A 75 58.60 32.11 -76.95
CA ASN A 75 58.94 31.67 -78.31
C ASN A 75 58.54 32.70 -79.38
N TRP A 76 57.38 33.35 -79.20
CA TRP A 76 56.92 34.40 -80.10
C TRP A 76 57.87 35.60 -80.10
N VAL A 77 58.26 36.07 -78.91
CA VAL A 77 59.20 37.19 -78.77
C VAL A 77 60.53 36.87 -79.43
N VAL A 78 61.08 35.67 -79.22
CA VAL A 78 62.35 35.24 -79.83
C VAL A 78 62.26 35.22 -81.36
N HIS A 79 61.25 34.54 -81.91
CA HIS A 79 61.08 34.38 -83.36
C HIS A 79 60.88 35.73 -84.07
N PHE A 80 60.03 36.59 -83.53
CA PHE A 80 59.73 37.88 -84.15
C PHE A 80 60.84 38.92 -83.96
N THR A 81 61.66 38.79 -82.91
CA THR A 81 62.91 39.58 -82.80
C THR A 81 63.86 39.24 -83.94
N GLN A 82 64.02 37.96 -84.28
CA GLN A 82 64.85 37.53 -85.41
C GLN A 82 64.29 38.03 -86.74
N LEU A 83 62.98 37.91 -86.97
CA LEU A 83 62.33 38.42 -88.18
C LEU A 83 62.52 39.94 -88.35
N VAL A 84 62.30 40.72 -87.29
CA VAL A 84 62.47 42.17 -87.30
C VAL A 84 63.92 42.54 -87.60
N ASN A 85 64.88 41.88 -86.95
CA ASN A 85 66.30 42.14 -87.19
C ASN A 85 66.70 41.79 -88.63
N PHE A 86 66.26 40.64 -89.14
CA PHE A 86 66.51 40.22 -90.52
C PHE A 86 65.93 41.22 -91.53
N ALA A 87 64.66 41.61 -91.35
CA ALA A 87 63.99 42.58 -92.20
C ALA A 87 64.68 43.96 -92.16
N ARG A 88 65.20 44.38 -91.01
CA ARG A 88 65.97 45.63 -90.85
C ARG A 88 67.29 45.61 -91.61
N THR A 89 68.04 44.52 -91.53
CA THR A 89 69.35 44.37 -92.19
C THR A 89 69.20 44.31 -93.71
N ASN A 90 68.11 43.71 -94.20
CA ASN A 90 67.90 43.44 -95.63
C ASN A 90 66.78 44.30 -96.28
N ARG A 91 66.49 45.50 -95.73
CA ARG A 91 65.35 46.37 -96.12
C ARG A 91 65.20 46.67 -97.61
N SER A 92 66.29 46.72 -98.38
CA SER A 92 66.24 47.02 -99.82
C SER A 92 65.85 45.82 -100.69
N LYS A 93 65.90 44.60 -100.14
CA LYS A 93 65.68 43.33 -100.84
C LYS A 93 64.45 42.57 -100.35
N ILE A 94 63.84 42.98 -99.25
CA ILE A 94 62.73 42.27 -98.60
C ILE A 94 61.48 43.15 -98.55
N ILE A 95 60.35 42.56 -98.88
CA ILE A 95 59.01 43.09 -98.61
C ILE A 95 58.39 42.22 -97.51
N LEU A 96 58.14 42.79 -96.35
CA LEU A 96 57.47 42.11 -95.24
C LEU A 96 55.96 42.41 -95.29
N VAL A 97 55.13 41.38 -95.29
CA VAL A 97 53.67 41.48 -95.41
C VAL A 97 53.01 40.61 -94.34
N SER A 98 51.91 41.07 -93.73
CA SER A 98 51.16 40.21 -92.82
C SER A 98 50.22 39.27 -93.60
N SER A 99 50.00 38.06 -93.10
CA SER A 99 49.07 37.09 -93.70
C SER A 99 47.60 37.56 -93.71
N ARG A 100 47.29 38.57 -92.87
CA ARG A 100 45.97 39.22 -92.88
C ARG A 100 45.87 40.22 -94.03
N ASP A 101 46.92 41.00 -94.29
CA ASP A 101 46.93 41.98 -95.37
C ASP A 101 46.87 41.30 -96.75
N THR A 102 47.48 40.12 -96.90
CA THR A 102 47.35 39.31 -98.12
C THR A 102 45.92 38.83 -98.35
N ALA A 103 45.17 38.57 -97.27
CA ALA A 103 43.76 38.16 -97.35
C ALA A 103 42.82 39.34 -97.59
N THR A 104 43.09 40.53 -97.04
CA THR A 104 42.25 41.72 -97.22
C THR A 104 42.48 42.42 -98.56
N ASN A 105 43.73 42.50 -99.04
CA ASN A 105 44.12 43.21 -100.27
C ASN A 105 44.59 42.24 -101.35
N ARG A 106 43.68 41.31 -101.66
CA ARG A 106 43.90 40.14 -102.49
C ARG A 106 44.37 40.46 -103.91
N THR A 107 43.70 41.37 -104.62
CA THR A 107 43.99 41.70 -106.03
C THR A 107 45.40 42.25 -106.21
N PHE A 108 45.83 43.11 -105.29
CA PHE A 108 47.18 43.67 -105.29
C PHE A 108 48.23 42.59 -105.02
N PHE A 109 47.99 41.72 -104.03
CA PHE A 109 48.89 40.61 -103.75
C PHE A 109 48.99 39.63 -104.92
N GLU A 110 47.88 39.24 -105.55
CA GLU A 110 47.87 38.38 -106.75
C GLU A 110 48.67 39.02 -107.90
N SER A 111 48.57 40.35 -108.10
CA SER A 111 49.33 41.08 -109.12
C SER A 111 50.84 41.14 -108.85
N MET A 112 51.24 41.23 -107.57
CA MET A 112 52.65 41.28 -107.15
C MET A 112 53.30 39.89 -107.16
N SER A 113 52.52 38.86 -106.80
CA SER A 113 53.02 37.53 -106.44
C SER A 113 52.80 36.46 -107.52
N GLY A 114 51.79 36.63 -108.39
CA GLY A 114 51.35 35.60 -109.33
C GLY A 114 50.59 34.42 -108.71
N ALA A 115 50.37 34.40 -107.40
CA ALA A 115 49.58 33.38 -106.70
C ALA A 115 48.06 33.61 -106.90
N ASN A 116 47.23 32.55 -106.88
CA ASN A 116 45.77 32.65 -107.06
C ASN A 116 45.01 32.36 -105.76
N LEU A 117 44.43 33.39 -105.16
CA LEU A 117 43.79 33.33 -103.84
C LEU A 117 42.27 33.07 -103.90
N SER A 118 41.77 32.28 -104.87
CA SER A 118 40.33 32.20 -105.24
C SER A 118 39.27 31.78 -104.21
N LYS A 119 39.60 31.40 -102.97
CA LYS A 119 38.61 31.08 -101.92
C LYS A 119 39.20 31.27 -100.52
N PHE A 120 39.32 32.50 -100.03
CA PHE A 120 39.86 32.79 -98.71
C PHE A 120 38.97 33.76 -97.92
N GLU A 121 38.69 33.39 -96.66
CA GLU A 121 37.97 34.21 -95.69
C GLU A 121 38.94 34.66 -94.59
N VAL A 122 38.88 35.95 -94.22
CA VAL A 122 39.61 36.46 -93.05
C VAL A 122 38.90 35.96 -91.79
N PRO A 123 39.57 35.20 -90.89
CA PRO A 123 38.92 34.70 -89.69
C PRO A 123 38.43 35.86 -88.82
N ASN A 124 37.16 35.78 -88.37
CA ASN A 124 36.56 36.79 -87.52
C ASN A 124 36.99 36.55 -86.07
N LEU A 125 37.93 37.38 -85.58
CA LEU A 125 38.51 37.25 -84.24
C LEU A 125 37.42 37.28 -83.16
N SER A 126 37.37 36.23 -82.33
CA SER A 126 36.45 36.17 -81.18
C SER A 126 36.71 37.31 -80.18
N SER A 127 35.67 37.74 -79.44
CA SER A 127 35.81 38.76 -78.38
C SER A 127 36.83 38.36 -77.31
N ARG A 128 36.95 37.05 -77.03
CA ARG A 128 37.93 36.48 -76.10
C ARG A 128 39.36 36.62 -76.62
N THR A 129 39.57 36.39 -77.92
CA THR A 129 40.88 36.54 -78.59
C THR A 129 41.34 38.00 -78.56
N LYS A 130 40.43 38.94 -78.83
CA LYS A 130 40.73 40.38 -78.78
C LYS A 130 41.13 40.83 -77.37
N LEU A 131 40.40 40.39 -76.34
CA LEU A 131 40.72 40.68 -74.94
C LEU A 131 42.07 40.11 -74.50
N LEU A 132 42.36 38.85 -74.83
CA LEU A 132 43.63 38.20 -74.47
C LEU A 132 44.83 38.84 -75.16
N ALA A 133 44.70 39.19 -76.44
CA ALA A 133 45.76 39.88 -77.16
C ALA A 133 46.04 41.27 -76.58
N ASN A 134 44.99 42.05 -76.30
CA ASN A 134 45.11 43.37 -75.68
C ASN A 134 45.73 43.31 -74.28
N TYR A 135 45.32 42.33 -73.47
CA TYR A 135 45.91 42.10 -72.15
C TYR A 135 47.40 41.74 -72.24
N SER A 136 47.76 40.89 -73.20
CA SER A 136 49.15 40.44 -73.38
C SER A 136 50.09 41.55 -73.85
N SER A 137 49.60 42.44 -74.72
CA SER A 137 50.35 43.65 -75.10
C SER A 137 50.42 44.68 -73.97
N LEU A 138 49.45 44.68 -73.04
CA LEU A 138 49.46 45.61 -71.90
C LEU A 138 50.44 45.17 -70.81
N VAL A 139 50.52 43.85 -70.56
CA VAL A 139 51.29 43.28 -69.45
C VAL A 139 52.75 42.98 -69.85
N ASN A 140 53.03 42.69 -71.13
CA ASN A 140 54.37 42.36 -71.60
C ASN A 140 54.94 43.47 -72.52
N SER A 141 55.92 44.22 -72.00
CA SER A 141 56.54 45.34 -72.72
C SER A 141 57.27 44.94 -73.99
N ASP A 142 57.80 43.71 -74.06
CA ASP A 142 58.57 43.24 -75.21
C ASP A 142 57.64 42.86 -76.37
N VAL A 143 56.48 42.28 -76.04
CA VAL A 143 55.41 42.02 -77.01
C VAL A 143 54.92 43.33 -77.63
N LYS A 144 54.69 44.36 -76.81
CA LYS A 144 54.27 45.69 -77.30
C LYS A 144 55.31 46.31 -78.24
N LYS A 145 56.59 46.35 -77.83
CA LYS A 145 57.68 46.89 -78.67
C LYS A 145 57.82 46.16 -80.00
N LEU A 146 57.70 44.83 -80.02
CA LEU A 146 57.80 44.05 -81.26
C LEU A 146 56.60 44.29 -82.19
N LEU A 147 55.40 44.47 -81.65
CA LEU A 147 54.22 44.84 -82.44
C LEU A 147 54.43 46.18 -83.14
N ASP A 148 54.87 47.20 -82.42
CA ASP A 148 55.15 48.54 -82.98
C ASP A 148 56.23 48.47 -84.08
N LEU A 149 57.27 47.67 -83.87
CA LEU A 149 58.35 47.47 -84.86
C LEU A 149 57.90 46.70 -86.10
N LEU A 150 57.05 45.69 -85.94
CA LEU A 150 56.49 44.94 -87.05
C LEU A 150 55.55 45.81 -87.88
N GLU A 151 54.71 46.62 -87.23
CA GLU A 151 53.84 47.58 -87.92
C GLU A 151 54.66 48.58 -88.75
N ALA A 152 55.77 49.10 -88.20
CA ALA A 152 56.66 50.03 -88.91
C ALA A 152 57.43 49.39 -90.08
N LEU A 153 57.67 48.07 -90.05
CA LEU A 153 58.41 47.33 -91.09
C LEU A 153 57.52 46.69 -92.15
N THR A 154 56.27 46.40 -91.79
CA THR A 154 55.32 45.75 -92.69
C THR A 154 54.87 46.74 -93.74
N THR A 155 54.94 46.34 -95.00
CA THR A 155 54.43 47.17 -96.09
C THR A 155 52.91 46.98 -96.16
N PRO A 156 52.09 47.99 -95.77
CA PRO A 156 50.65 47.87 -95.92
C PRO A 156 50.32 47.83 -97.41
N LEU A 157 49.58 46.81 -97.86
CA LEU A 157 49.15 46.68 -99.26
C LEU A 157 47.98 47.62 -99.61
N ASN A 158 47.90 48.81 -98.97
CA ASN A 158 46.86 49.80 -99.23
C ASN A 158 47.35 50.79 -100.30
N GLU A 159 46.49 51.08 -101.28
CA GLU A 159 46.73 52.08 -102.32
C GLU A 159 46.73 53.54 -101.82
N ASN A 160 46.57 53.81 -100.52
CA ASN A 160 46.45 55.16 -99.98
C ASN A 160 47.12 55.34 -98.61
N VAL A 161 48.45 55.24 -98.53
CA VAL A 161 49.21 55.63 -97.32
C VAL A 161 50.40 56.57 -97.63
N LEU A 162 50.42 57.19 -98.81
CA LEU A 162 51.12 58.46 -99.01
C LEU A 162 50.04 59.52 -99.21
N LEU A 163 50.03 60.52 -98.31
CA LEU A 163 49.10 61.65 -98.21
C LEU A 163 47.95 61.47 -97.22
N SER A 164 48.27 61.46 -95.93
CA SER A 164 47.68 62.50 -95.06
C SER A 164 48.62 62.80 -93.91
N GLU A 165 49.15 64.02 -93.90
CA GLU A 165 49.66 64.65 -92.69
C GLU A 165 48.48 64.85 -91.73
N THR A 166 48.09 63.80 -91.00
CA THR A 166 47.34 64.02 -89.77
C THR A 166 48.32 64.55 -88.75
N SER A 167 48.34 65.88 -88.65
CA SER A 167 48.83 66.67 -87.52
C SER A 167 48.89 65.84 -86.23
N THR A 168 50.08 65.78 -85.65
CA THR A 168 50.39 65.21 -84.32
C THR A 168 49.51 65.74 -83.18
N TYR A 169 48.67 66.74 -83.43
CA TYR A 169 47.77 67.35 -82.46
C TYR A 169 46.53 66.51 -82.11
N ASP A 170 46.01 65.66 -83.01
CA ASP A 170 44.79 64.85 -82.73
C ASP A 170 45.08 63.53 -81.99
N VAL A 171 46.26 62.94 -82.23
CA VAL A 171 46.67 61.70 -81.56
C VAL A 171 47.05 61.97 -80.09
N ASP A 172 47.70 63.08 -79.80
CA ASP A 172 48.07 63.46 -78.41
C ASP A 172 46.85 63.78 -77.54
N VAL A 173 45.80 64.37 -78.11
CA VAL A 173 44.54 64.63 -77.38
C VAL A 173 43.80 63.33 -77.10
N PHE A 174 43.72 62.43 -78.08
CA PHE A 174 43.11 61.10 -77.88
C PHE A 174 43.90 60.25 -76.87
N LEU A 175 45.23 60.26 -76.94
CA LEU A 175 46.09 59.56 -75.98
C LEU A 175 45.95 60.14 -74.57
N LYS A 176 45.91 61.46 -74.39
CA LYS A 176 45.66 62.09 -73.08
C LYS A 176 44.30 61.74 -72.51
N GLU A 177 43.26 61.68 -73.34
CA GLU A 177 41.92 61.29 -72.89
C GLU A 177 41.88 59.80 -72.49
N GLN A 178 42.57 58.93 -73.22
CA GLN A 178 42.73 57.52 -72.84
C GLN A 178 43.58 57.34 -71.58
N GLU A 179 44.64 58.13 -71.40
CA GLU A 179 45.46 58.14 -70.18
C GLU A 179 44.65 58.59 -68.96
N LYS A 180 43.78 59.60 -69.13
CA LYS A 180 42.88 60.09 -68.08
C LYS A 180 41.83 59.03 -67.71
N GLN A 181 41.18 58.40 -68.69
CA GLN A 181 40.23 57.30 -68.45
C GLN A 181 40.91 56.09 -67.79
N SER A 182 42.12 55.77 -68.23
CA SER A 182 42.95 54.73 -67.64
C SER A 182 43.29 55.05 -66.18
N ALA A 183 43.69 56.28 -65.88
CA ALA A 183 43.99 56.73 -64.51
C ALA A 183 42.75 56.69 -63.60
N GLU A 184 41.57 57.10 -64.09
CA GLU A 184 40.30 56.98 -63.34
C GLU A 184 39.95 55.51 -63.06
N LEU A 185 40.10 54.63 -64.06
CA LEU A 185 39.89 53.20 -63.87
C LEU A 185 40.87 52.60 -62.86
N PHE A 186 42.16 52.99 -62.89
CA PHE A 186 43.14 52.55 -61.91
C PHE A 186 42.81 53.03 -60.50
N SER A 187 42.39 54.28 -60.33
CA SER A 187 41.93 54.80 -59.03
C SER A 187 40.76 53.98 -58.49
N LYS A 188 39.80 53.64 -59.35
CA LYS A 188 38.63 52.84 -58.98
C LYS A 188 38.97 51.39 -58.67
N ILE A 189 39.95 50.82 -59.39
CA ILE A 189 40.49 49.49 -59.08
C ILE A 189 41.10 49.50 -57.68
N ILE A 190 41.93 50.51 -57.35
CA ILE A 190 42.57 50.64 -56.04
C ILE A 190 41.52 50.69 -54.91
N GLU A 191 40.53 51.59 -55.02
CA GLU A 191 39.41 51.69 -54.06
C GLU A 191 38.68 50.35 -53.89
N LEU A 192 38.35 49.67 -55.00
CA LEU A 192 37.67 48.39 -54.95
C LEU A 192 38.54 47.30 -54.32
N THR A 193 39.86 47.30 -54.56
CA THR A 193 40.77 46.37 -53.88
C THR A 193 40.85 46.62 -52.38
N GLU A 194 40.91 47.88 -51.93
CA GLU A 194 40.94 48.22 -50.50
C GLU A 194 39.63 47.82 -49.80
N ALA A 195 38.48 48.07 -50.45
CA ALA A 195 37.19 47.60 -49.97
C ALA A 195 37.12 46.05 -49.92
N LEU A 196 37.67 45.37 -50.92
CA LEU A 196 37.72 43.90 -50.96
C LEU A 196 38.62 43.33 -49.86
N THR A 197 39.75 43.97 -49.56
CA THR A 197 40.63 43.52 -48.47
C THR A 197 39.97 43.72 -47.11
N SER A 198 39.33 44.87 -46.87
CA SER A 198 38.60 45.14 -45.62
C SER A 198 37.46 44.14 -45.39
N THR A 199 36.65 43.88 -46.42
CA THR A 199 35.56 42.89 -46.34
C THR A 199 36.09 41.47 -46.13
N ARG A 200 37.24 41.12 -46.73
CA ARG A 200 37.89 39.83 -46.51
C ARG A 200 38.38 39.66 -45.07
N GLU A 201 38.95 40.70 -44.47
CA GLU A 201 39.36 40.69 -43.06
C GLU A 201 38.16 40.53 -42.12
N ALA A 202 37.07 41.27 -42.38
CA ALA A 202 35.81 41.12 -41.63
C ALA A 202 35.26 39.68 -41.71
N LEU A 203 35.26 39.09 -42.91
CA LEU A 203 34.83 37.70 -43.11
C LEU A 203 35.70 36.68 -42.36
N VAL A 204 37.02 36.92 -42.28
CA VAL A 204 37.93 36.07 -41.50
C VAL A 204 37.62 36.17 -40.00
N ALA A 205 37.39 37.39 -39.49
CA ALA A 205 37.02 37.59 -38.10
C ALA A 205 35.68 36.91 -37.75
N GLU A 206 34.68 37.02 -38.63
CA GLU A 206 33.38 36.35 -38.46
C GLU A 206 33.52 34.83 -38.47
N LYS A 207 34.34 34.26 -39.37
CA LYS A 207 34.63 32.81 -39.38
C LYS A 207 35.32 32.34 -38.10
N GLN A 208 36.21 33.15 -37.52
CA GLN A 208 36.84 32.84 -36.23
C GLN A 208 35.84 32.89 -35.08
N ALA A 209 34.94 33.89 -35.07
CA ALA A 209 33.86 33.97 -34.10
C ALA A 209 32.91 32.76 -34.21
N ALA A 210 32.53 32.37 -35.42
CA ALA A 210 31.70 31.19 -35.67
C ALA A 210 32.36 29.90 -35.16
N LYS A 211 33.66 29.69 -35.41
CA LYS A 211 34.41 28.56 -34.84
C LYS A 211 34.42 28.55 -33.32
N LYS A 212 34.58 29.72 -32.68
CA LYS A 212 34.54 29.82 -31.22
C LYS A 212 33.15 29.46 -30.69
N LEU A 213 32.10 29.90 -31.38
CA LEU A 213 30.72 29.58 -31.02
C LEU A 213 30.45 28.07 -31.16
N GLU A 214 30.96 27.44 -32.21
CA GLU A 214 30.88 26.00 -32.45
C GLU A 214 31.57 25.20 -31.32
N THR A 215 32.75 25.63 -30.89
CA THR A 215 33.43 25.00 -29.73
C THR A 215 32.64 25.16 -28.44
N MET A 216 32.05 26.34 -28.19
CA MET A 216 31.22 26.58 -27.00
C MET A 216 29.94 25.73 -27.02
N MET A 217 29.33 25.54 -28.20
CA MET A 217 28.19 24.65 -28.36
C MET A 217 28.55 23.19 -28.09
N LEU A 218 29.73 22.74 -28.54
CA LEU A 218 30.20 21.38 -28.27
C LEU A 218 30.41 21.15 -26.77
N ASP A 219 31.06 22.09 -26.08
CA ASP A 219 31.28 22.03 -24.64
C ASP A 219 29.94 22.02 -23.87
N LEU A 220 29.00 22.88 -24.27
CA LEU A 220 27.67 22.93 -23.66
C LEU A 220 26.91 21.60 -23.85
N ASN A 221 26.99 21.01 -25.05
CA ASN A 221 26.34 19.73 -25.34
C ASN A 221 26.94 18.58 -24.52
N ASN A 222 28.25 18.57 -24.32
CA ASN A 222 28.91 17.59 -23.46
C ASN A 222 28.48 17.74 -21.99
N ASN A 223 28.43 18.97 -21.47
CA ASN A 223 27.93 19.23 -20.11
C ASN A 223 26.47 18.78 -19.95
N LEU A 224 25.63 19.00 -20.97
CA LEU A 224 24.23 18.59 -20.94
C LEU A 224 24.08 17.05 -20.94
N LEU A 225 24.91 16.33 -21.69
CA LEU A 225 24.98 14.86 -21.66
C LEU A 225 25.44 14.31 -20.31
N GLU A 226 26.38 14.99 -19.64
CA GLU A 226 26.82 14.64 -18.30
C GLU A 226 25.69 14.86 -17.27
N GLU A 227 24.97 15.99 -17.35
CA GLU A 227 23.80 16.25 -16.51
C GLU A 227 22.68 15.23 -16.75
N GLU A 228 22.39 14.87 -18.00
CA GLU A 228 21.41 13.81 -18.32
C GLU A 228 21.81 12.45 -17.73
N SER A 229 23.10 12.12 -17.79
CA SER A 229 23.63 10.89 -17.19
C SER A 229 23.49 10.90 -15.67
N CYS A 230 23.77 12.02 -15.02
CA CYS A 230 23.57 12.23 -13.59
C CYS A 230 22.07 12.13 -13.21
N ASN A 231 21.19 12.77 -13.99
CA ASN A 231 19.74 12.69 -13.80
C ASN A 231 19.20 11.27 -13.97
N LYS A 232 19.72 10.50 -14.92
CA LYS A 232 19.34 9.09 -15.08
C LYS A 232 19.74 8.25 -13.87
N TYR A 233 20.93 8.48 -13.32
CA TYR A 233 21.39 7.81 -12.11
C TYR A 233 20.51 8.18 -10.90
N THR A 234 20.20 9.46 -10.70
CA THR A 234 19.34 9.90 -9.59
C THR A 234 17.92 9.35 -9.71
N LEU A 235 17.35 9.28 -10.91
CA LEU A 235 16.06 8.63 -11.16
C LEU A 235 16.07 7.13 -10.83
N SER A 236 17.16 6.42 -11.17
CA SER A 236 17.34 5.01 -10.77
C SER A 236 17.36 4.86 -9.26
N LEU A 237 18.10 5.73 -8.56
CA LEU A 237 18.19 5.72 -7.11
C LEU A 237 16.84 6.05 -6.44
N LEU A 238 16.09 7.00 -7.00
CA LEU A 238 14.72 7.31 -6.55
C LEU A 238 13.80 6.10 -6.70
N SER A 239 13.87 5.38 -7.82
CA SER A 239 13.08 4.15 -8.02
C SER A 239 13.43 3.06 -7.00
N GLU A 240 14.71 2.92 -6.62
CA GLU A 240 15.12 1.99 -5.57
C GLU A 240 14.56 2.40 -4.20
N PHE A 241 14.58 3.70 -3.87
CA PHE A 241 13.99 4.21 -2.64
C PHE A 241 12.48 4.02 -2.61
N ASP A 242 11.77 4.25 -3.71
CA ASP A 242 10.33 4.03 -3.81
C ASP A 242 9.96 2.56 -3.57
N SER A 243 10.73 1.64 -4.16
CA SER A 243 10.58 0.20 -3.91
C SER A 243 10.79 -0.13 -2.43
N LYS A 244 11.82 0.45 -1.80
CA LYS A 244 12.10 0.24 -0.37
C LYS A 244 11.03 0.82 0.54
N ILE A 245 10.48 1.98 0.21
CA ILE A 245 9.34 2.59 0.91
C ILE A 245 8.11 1.67 0.80
N ALA A 246 7.83 1.11 -0.37
CA ALA A 246 6.73 0.18 -0.56
C ALA A 246 6.89 -1.09 0.30
N MET A 247 8.10 -1.67 0.34
CA MET A 247 8.39 -2.81 1.21
C MET A 247 8.18 -2.48 2.69
N LEU A 248 8.66 -1.31 3.14
CA LEU A 248 8.51 -0.88 4.54
C LEU A 248 7.05 -0.61 4.90
N LYS A 249 6.23 -0.07 3.98
CA LYS A 249 4.80 0.10 4.18
C LYS A 249 4.09 -1.25 4.37
N ASN A 250 4.38 -2.22 3.52
CA ASN A 250 3.80 -3.56 3.66
C ASN A 250 4.19 -4.23 4.99
N ALA A 251 5.46 -4.12 5.39
CA ALA A 251 5.92 -4.64 6.68
C ALA A 251 5.26 -3.93 7.87
N LEU A 252 5.00 -2.62 7.76
CA LEU A 252 4.26 -1.87 8.77
C LEU A 252 2.81 -2.36 8.90
N GLU A 253 2.12 -2.57 7.77
CA GLU A 253 0.75 -3.10 7.76
C GLU A 253 0.64 -4.49 8.39
N GLU A 254 1.62 -5.37 8.10
CA GLU A 254 1.72 -6.70 8.71
C GLU A 254 1.93 -6.61 10.22
N SER A 255 2.85 -5.74 10.66
CA SER A 255 3.09 -5.49 12.09
C SER A 255 1.85 -4.94 12.81
N GLU A 256 1.09 -4.05 12.17
CA GLU A 256 -0.17 -3.57 12.72
C GLU A 256 -1.24 -4.66 12.81
N PHE A 257 -1.31 -5.55 11.82
CA PHE A 257 -2.20 -6.70 11.85
C PHE A 257 -1.87 -7.62 13.03
N ASP A 258 -0.60 -7.94 13.23
CA ASP A 258 -0.15 -8.73 14.38
C ASP A 258 -0.45 -8.02 15.71
N LYS A 259 -0.21 -6.72 15.80
CA LYS A 259 -0.57 -5.92 16.98
C LYS A 259 -2.08 -5.97 17.26
N ARG A 260 -2.94 -5.98 16.24
CA ARG A 260 -4.39 -6.18 16.39
C ARG A 260 -4.72 -7.60 16.88
N ARG A 261 -4.05 -8.62 16.35
CA ARG A 261 -4.20 -10.03 16.77
C ARG A 261 -3.82 -10.21 18.24
N TYR A 262 -2.66 -9.71 18.66
CA TYR A 262 -2.20 -9.80 20.05
C TYR A 262 -3.13 -9.04 21.01
N ARG A 263 -3.66 -7.88 20.62
CA ARG A 263 -4.69 -7.18 21.42
C ARG A 263 -5.93 -8.04 21.65
N ARG A 264 -6.47 -8.67 20.62
CA ARG A 264 -7.62 -9.59 20.76
C ARG A 264 -7.31 -10.78 21.66
N GLN A 265 -6.11 -11.34 21.57
CA GLN A 265 -5.70 -12.45 22.43
C GLN A 265 -5.59 -12.00 23.89
N ARG A 266 -4.95 -10.85 24.14
CA ARG A 266 -4.86 -10.25 25.48
C ARG A 266 -6.25 -10.02 26.07
N ASP A 267 -7.18 -9.44 25.31
CA ASP A 267 -8.53 -9.15 25.81
C ASP A 267 -9.30 -10.43 26.15
N ARG A 268 -9.08 -11.55 25.43
CA ARG A 268 -9.63 -12.86 25.78
C ARG A 268 -9.05 -13.40 27.09
N VAL A 269 -7.74 -13.25 27.28
CA VAL A 269 -7.05 -13.67 28.50
C VAL A 269 -7.52 -12.83 29.69
N GLU A 270 -7.65 -11.51 29.52
CA GLU A 270 -8.13 -10.62 30.59
C GLU A 270 -9.56 -10.97 31.01
N LYS A 271 -10.45 -11.27 30.06
CA LYS A 271 -11.81 -11.75 30.39
C LYS A 271 -11.80 -13.07 31.17
N LYS A 272 -10.90 -14.01 30.84
CA LYS A 272 -10.77 -15.26 31.59
C LYS A 272 -10.22 -15.02 32.99
N LYS A 273 -9.22 -14.15 33.12
CA LYS A 273 -8.65 -13.73 34.39
C LYS A 273 -9.71 -13.10 35.29
N GLN A 274 -10.52 -12.17 34.77
CA GLN A 274 -11.60 -11.54 35.53
C GLN A 274 -12.62 -12.58 36.03
N LYS A 275 -13.03 -13.54 35.19
CA LYS A 275 -13.92 -14.63 35.62
C LYS A 275 -13.34 -15.44 36.78
N ILE A 276 -12.05 -15.78 36.69
CA ILE A 276 -11.35 -16.52 37.75
C ILE A 276 -11.26 -15.68 39.03
N GLU A 277 -11.00 -14.37 38.92
CA GLU A 277 -10.96 -13.46 40.06
C GLU A 277 -12.34 -13.34 40.73
N ASP A 278 -13.41 -13.25 39.94
CA ASP A 278 -14.79 -13.23 40.43
C ASP A 278 -15.14 -14.55 41.14
N GLU A 279 -14.82 -15.71 40.54
CA GLU A 279 -15.00 -17.04 41.16
C GLU A 279 -14.21 -17.17 42.48
N LEU A 280 -12.97 -16.69 42.50
CA LEU A 280 -12.12 -16.71 43.69
C LEU A 280 -12.69 -15.81 44.79
N SER A 281 -13.23 -14.65 44.45
CA SER A 281 -13.92 -13.77 45.40
C SER A 281 -15.15 -14.44 46.01
N PHE A 282 -15.95 -15.14 45.19
CA PHE A 282 -17.12 -15.89 45.64
C PHE A 282 -16.74 -17.06 46.57
N LEU A 283 -15.73 -17.84 46.19
CA LEU A 283 -15.22 -18.94 47.01
C LEU A 283 -14.66 -18.47 48.34
N LYS A 284 -13.99 -17.30 48.39
CA LYS A 284 -13.53 -16.69 49.65
C LYS A 284 -14.68 -16.37 50.60
N VAL A 285 -15.79 -15.84 50.08
CA VAL A 285 -16.99 -15.58 50.89
C VAL A 285 -17.55 -16.88 51.45
N ILE A 286 -17.72 -17.91 50.60
CA ILE A 286 -18.19 -19.22 51.04
C ILE A 286 -17.28 -19.79 52.13
N LEU A 287 -15.96 -19.75 51.93
CA LEU A 287 -15.00 -20.26 52.88
C LEU A 287 -15.15 -19.56 54.25
N SER A 288 -15.26 -18.23 54.26
CA SER A 288 -15.52 -17.48 55.49
C SER A 288 -16.83 -17.87 56.17
N THR A 289 -17.91 -18.09 55.41
CA THR A 289 -19.18 -18.57 55.99
C THR A 289 -19.02 -19.96 56.61
N LYS A 290 -18.30 -20.87 55.96
CA LYS A 290 -18.07 -22.24 56.45
C LYS A 290 -17.16 -22.25 57.68
N GLU A 291 -16.15 -21.39 57.73
CA GLU A 291 -15.33 -21.19 58.93
C GLU A 291 -16.16 -20.70 60.12
N ASN A 292 -17.07 -19.75 59.89
CA ASN A 292 -17.99 -19.28 60.94
C ASN A 292 -18.98 -20.35 61.39
N GLU A 293 -19.53 -21.14 60.47
CA GLU A 293 -20.37 -22.31 60.81
C GLU A 293 -19.59 -23.34 61.63
N LEU A 294 -18.36 -23.67 61.21
CA LEU A 294 -17.50 -24.61 61.93
C LEU A 294 -17.21 -24.11 63.35
N LYS A 295 -16.93 -22.82 63.50
CA LYS A 295 -16.72 -22.20 64.81
C LYS A 295 -17.96 -22.34 65.69
N ARG A 296 -19.16 -22.02 65.18
CA ARG A 296 -20.43 -22.21 65.93
C ARG A 296 -20.67 -23.66 66.31
N HIS A 297 -20.44 -24.60 65.40
CA HIS A 297 -20.57 -26.03 65.69
C HIS A 297 -19.58 -26.48 66.77
N SER A 298 -18.34 -25.96 66.75
CA SER A 298 -17.36 -26.27 67.79
C SER A 298 -17.75 -25.73 69.17
N GLU A 299 -18.34 -24.53 69.23
CA GLU A 299 -18.87 -23.93 70.46
C GLU A 299 -20.05 -24.73 71.02
N LEU A 300 -21.01 -25.08 70.15
CA LEU A 300 -22.17 -25.93 70.52
C LEU A 300 -21.75 -27.32 71.00
N LEU A 301 -20.74 -27.92 70.37
CA LEU A 301 -20.21 -29.21 70.81
C LEU A 301 -19.63 -29.11 72.22
N GLY A 302 -18.85 -28.05 72.50
CA GLY A 302 -18.31 -27.79 73.83
C GLY A 302 -19.41 -27.56 74.88
N GLU A 303 -20.49 -26.85 74.53
CA GLU A 303 -21.65 -26.65 75.40
C GLU A 303 -22.38 -27.98 75.67
N TYR A 304 -22.58 -28.80 74.65
CA TYR A 304 -23.22 -30.11 74.78
C TYR A 304 -22.37 -31.06 75.66
N GLU A 305 -21.05 -31.07 75.49
CA GLU A 305 -20.14 -31.84 76.35
C GLU A 305 -20.20 -31.36 77.81
N ALA A 306 -20.26 -30.06 78.05
CA ALA A 306 -20.43 -29.51 79.40
C ALA A 306 -21.78 -29.89 80.02
N ASN A 307 -22.87 -29.75 79.27
CA ASN A 307 -24.22 -30.08 79.71
C ASN A 307 -24.38 -31.57 80.01
N THR A 308 -23.83 -32.44 79.14
CA THR A 308 -23.84 -33.89 79.39
C THR A 308 -23.01 -34.27 80.61
N LEU A 309 -21.89 -33.60 80.88
CA LEU A 309 -21.11 -33.80 82.10
C LEU A 309 -21.90 -33.38 83.35
N VAL A 310 -22.60 -32.25 83.31
CA VAL A 310 -23.48 -31.78 84.40
C VAL A 310 -24.62 -32.77 84.63
N ALA A 311 -25.30 -33.21 83.58
CA ALA A 311 -26.37 -34.21 83.66
C ALA A 311 -25.88 -35.55 84.22
N LYS A 312 -24.68 -36.01 83.83
CA LYS A 312 -24.05 -37.20 84.43
C LYS A 312 -23.79 -37.02 85.92
N LYS A 313 -23.28 -35.85 86.34
CA LYS A 313 -23.03 -35.54 87.76
C LYS A 313 -24.33 -35.50 88.57
N SER A 314 -25.38 -34.87 88.06
CA SER A 314 -26.68 -34.80 88.75
C SER A 314 -27.35 -36.18 88.84
N ALA A 315 -27.25 -37.01 87.79
CA ALA A 315 -27.73 -38.39 87.82
C ALA A 315 -26.99 -39.24 88.86
N ILE A 316 -25.67 -39.13 88.95
CA ILE A 316 -24.88 -39.82 89.99
C ILE A 316 -25.29 -39.34 91.40
N ALA A 317 -25.62 -38.06 91.56
CA ALA A 317 -26.09 -37.54 92.84
C ALA A 317 -27.47 -38.09 93.20
N SER A 318 -28.42 -38.12 92.26
CA SER A 318 -29.77 -38.65 92.49
C SER A 318 -29.78 -40.15 92.73
N THR A 319 -28.94 -40.94 92.03
CA THR A 319 -28.81 -42.38 92.32
C THR A 319 -28.29 -42.62 93.74
N LYS A 320 -27.28 -41.86 94.19
CA LYS A 320 -26.80 -41.93 95.58
C LYS A 320 -27.87 -41.56 96.60
N ILE A 321 -28.71 -40.55 96.32
CA ILE A 321 -29.83 -40.19 97.19
C ILE A 321 -30.86 -41.32 97.23
N ASN A 322 -31.24 -41.86 96.08
CA ASN A 322 -32.19 -42.97 95.97
C ASN A 322 -31.66 -44.23 96.65
N GLU A 323 -30.36 -44.52 96.59
CA GLU A 323 -29.74 -45.62 97.32
C GLU A 323 -29.82 -45.42 98.84
N ARG A 324 -29.61 -44.19 99.34
CA ARG A 324 -29.78 -43.88 100.77
C ARG A 324 -31.22 -44.06 101.21
N GLN A 325 -32.17 -43.55 100.42
CA GLN A 325 -33.60 -43.72 100.66
C GLN A 325 -34.00 -45.20 100.63
N LYS A 326 -33.53 -45.95 99.63
CA LYS A 326 -33.73 -47.41 99.53
C LYS A 326 -33.24 -48.11 100.78
N LYS A 327 -32.01 -47.85 101.24
CA LYS A 327 -31.48 -48.43 102.50
C LYS A 327 -32.33 -48.08 103.71
N SER A 328 -32.81 -46.84 103.80
CA SER A 328 -33.70 -46.41 104.89
C SER A 328 -35.05 -47.13 104.84
N LEU A 329 -35.64 -47.28 103.65
CA LEU A 329 -36.87 -48.04 103.45
C LEU A 329 -36.68 -49.53 103.73
N GLU A 330 -35.58 -50.14 103.30
CA GLU A 330 -35.23 -51.53 103.62
C GLU A 330 -35.09 -51.74 105.13
N ALA A 331 -34.45 -50.81 105.83
CA ALA A 331 -34.37 -50.84 107.29
C ALA A 331 -35.77 -50.79 107.93
N LYS A 332 -36.65 -49.93 107.40
CA LYS A 332 -38.03 -49.79 107.89
C LYS A 332 -38.90 -51.01 107.56
N VAL A 333 -38.72 -51.63 106.39
CA VAL A 333 -39.38 -52.89 106.02
C VAL A 333 -38.92 -54.00 106.96
N ASN A 334 -37.62 -54.11 107.25
CA ASN A 334 -37.08 -55.09 108.18
C ASN A 334 -37.63 -54.87 109.61
N GLU A 335 -37.77 -53.62 110.05
CA GLU A 335 -38.38 -53.28 111.33
C GLU A 335 -39.85 -53.68 111.39
N LEU A 336 -40.62 -53.35 110.35
CA LEU A 336 -42.02 -53.75 110.22
C LEU A 336 -42.18 -55.26 110.15
N GLN A 337 -41.30 -55.98 109.44
CA GLN A 337 -41.28 -57.45 109.43
C GLN A 337 -41.01 -58.03 110.80
N LYS A 338 -40.07 -57.47 111.56
CA LYS A 338 -39.82 -57.88 112.96
C LYS A 338 -41.07 -57.65 113.83
N SER A 339 -41.71 -56.49 113.70
CA SER A 339 -42.96 -56.18 114.40
C SER A 339 -44.08 -57.15 114.02
N ASN A 340 -44.25 -57.42 112.73
CA ASN A 340 -45.24 -58.35 112.21
C ASN A 340 -44.98 -59.78 112.71
N ASN A 341 -43.73 -60.23 112.72
CA ASN A 341 -43.36 -61.54 113.26
C ASN A 341 -43.64 -61.65 114.77
N LYS A 342 -43.41 -60.57 115.53
CA LYS A 342 -43.80 -60.52 116.95
C LYS A 342 -45.31 -60.65 117.11
N LEU A 343 -46.09 -59.86 116.37
CA LEU A 343 -47.56 -59.94 116.34
C LEU A 343 -48.04 -61.33 115.93
N PHE A 344 -47.41 -61.98 114.95
CA PHE A 344 -47.71 -63.36 114.58
C PHE A 344 -47.39 -64.36 115.70
N ALA A 345 -46.29 -64.16 116.43
CA ALA A 345 -45.96 -64.99 117.59
C ALA A 345 -46.99 -64.81 118.72
N GLU A 346 -47.41 -63.57 119.00
CA GLU A 346 -48.50 -63.27 119.93
C GLU A 346 -49.82 -63.91 119.48
N LEU A 347 -50.18 -63.78 118.20
CA LEU A 347 -51.38 -64.40 117.62
C LEU A 347 -51.33 -65.94 117.69
N THR A 348 -50.16 -66.55 117.52
CA THR A 348 -50.02 -68.02 117.63
C THR A 348 -50.12 -68.49 119.08
N LEU A 349 -49.58 -67.73 120.04
CA LEU A 349 -49.81 -67.96 121.47
C LEU A 349 -51.30 -67.86 121.82
N ILE A 350 -51.97 -66.77 121.42
CA ILE A 350 -53.41 -66.58 121.62
C ILE A 350 -54.21 -67.69 120.94
N ARG A 351 -53.82 -68.14 119.73
CA ARG A 351 -54.46 -69.27 119.05
C ARG A 351 -54.27 -70.57 119.82
N LYS A 352 -53.09 -70.83 120.38
CA LYS A 352 -52.80 -72.01 121.20
C LYS A 352 -53.58 -71.99 122.51
N GLU A 353 -53.69 -70.82 123.15
CA GLU A 353 -54.60 -70.60 124.29
C GLU A 353 -56.05 -70.85 123.90
N ASN A 354 -56.48 -70.31 122.76
CA ASN A 354 -57.81 -70.58 122.20
C ASN A 354 -58.00 -72.07 121.97
N ASP A 355 -57.07 -72.78 121.34
CA ASP A 355 -57.20 -74.21 121.06
C ASP A 355 -57.16 -75.07 122.33
N ASN A 356 -56.44 -74.64 123.38
CA ASN A 356 -56.55 -75.24 124.72
C ASN A 356 -57.94 -74.99 125.32
N ILE A 357 -58.49 -73.79 125.18
CA ILE A 357 -59.90 -73.50 125.52
C ILE A 357 -60.82 -74.39 124.68
N LYS A 358 -60.53 -74.61 123.38
CA LYS A 358 -61.32 -75.50 122.50
C LYS A 358 -61.30 -76.97 122.91
N ARG A 359 -60.24 -77.40 123.59
CA ARG A 359 -60.08 -78.77 124.12
C ARG A 359 -60.60 -78.93 125.55
N SER A 360 -61.04 -77.84 126.19
CA SER A 360 -61.65 -77.88 127.53
C SER A 360 -63.08 -78.45 127.47
N LYS A 361 -63.52 -79.08 128.57
CA LYS A 361 -64.88 -79.66 128.71
C LYS A 361 -66.01 -78.64 128.49
N LEU A 362 -65.72 -77.33 128.53
CA LEU A 362 -66.68 -76.24 128.33
C LEU A 362 -66.86 -75.85 126.85
N TYR A 363 -65.90 -76.12 125.95
CA TYR A 363 -66.03 -75.73 124.54
C TYR A 363 -66.94 -76.64 123.72
N SER A 364 -67.07 -77.93 124.08
CA SER A 364 -68.05 -78.84 123.45
C SER A 364 -69.49 -78.43 123.75
N ALA A 365 -69.75 -77.76 124.88
CA ALA A 365 -71.05 -77.15 125.19
C ALA A 365 -71.34 -75.88 124.36
N GLY A 366 -70.30 -75.19 123.86
CA GLY A 366 -70.44 -73.97 123.05
C GLY A 366 -70.64 -74.18 121.54
N GLN A 367 -70.41 -75.40 121.02
CA GLN A 367 -70.64 -75.75 119.60
C GLN A 367 -72.12 -75.57 119.18
N VAL A 368 -73.05 -75.74 120.13
CA VAL A 368 -74.48 -75.51 119.92
C VAL A 368 -74.79 -74.02 119.68
N ILE A 369 -73.98 -73.11 120.24
CA ILE A 369 -74.13 -71.65 120.11
C ILE A 369 -73.49 -71.13 118.80
N LYS A 370 -72.51 -71.85 118.24
CA LYS A 370 -71.83 -71.46 116.99
C LYS A 370 -72.70 -71.66 115.73
N ARG A 371 -73.64 -72.62 115.75
CA ARG A 371 -74.63 -72.81 114.67
C ARG A 371 -75.66 -71.67 114.58
N ALA A 372 -75.82 -70.87 115.64
CA ALA A 372 -76.72 -69.72 115.69
C ALA A 372 -76.08 -68.40 115.19
N LYS A 373 -74.78 -68.37 114.89
CA LYS A 373 -74.03 -67.15 114.49
C LYS A 373 -73.66 -67.07 113.01
N ASN A 374 -74.17 -67.99 112.17
CA ASN A 374 -74.10 -67.90 110.70
C ASN A 374 -75.15 -66.93 110.10
N LYS A 375 -75.53 -65.92 110.87
CA LYS A 375 -76.31 -64.75 110.44
C LYS A 375 -75.59 -63.52 110.98
N LEU A 376 -74.51 -63.08 110.31
CA LEU A 376 -73.96 -61.72 110.40
C LEU A 376 -72.81 -61.58 109.38
N ASN A 377 -73.06 -60.70 108.41
CA ASN A 377 -72.15 -60.01 107.48
C ASN A 377 -71.64 -60.85 106.28
N ARG A 378 -72.16 -60.68 105.05
CA ARG A 378 -72.08 -59.52 104.10
C ARG A 378 -70.62 -59.09 103.89
N GLY A 379 -70.04 -59.16 102.70
CA GLY A 379 -70.48 -58.52 101.44
C GLY A 379 -69.61 -57.28 101.23
N ASP A 380 -69.18 -57.00 99.99
CA ASP A 380 -68.75 -55.69 99.42
C ASP A 380 -67.77 -55.93 98.25
N GLU A 381 -67.70 -55.14 97.17
CA GLU A 381 -68.59 -54.22 96.44
C GLU A 381 -67.74 -53.73 95.24
N LEU A 382 -68.34 -53.44 94.08
CA LEU A 382 -67.72 -52.62 93.01
C LEU A 382 -68.52 -51.31 92.99
N ARG A 383 -67.92 -50.22 93.50
CA ARG A 383 -68.47 -48.85 93.43
C ARG A 383 -67.71 -48.08 92.34
N LEU A 384 -68.44 -47.30 91.55
CA LEU A 384 -67.89 -46.30 90.62
C LEU A 384 -67.44 -45.06 91.41
N ASP A 385 -66.42 -44.37 90.91
CA ASP A 385 -65.82 -43.21 91.58
C ASP A 385 -66.72 -41.97 91.47
N ASP A 386 -67.16 -41.43 92.62
CA ASP A 386 -68.00 -40.24 92.72
C ASP A 386 -67.33 -39.01 92.05
N GLN A 387 -66.00 -39.01 91.89
CA GLN A 387 -65.26 -37.93 91.24
C GLN A 387 -65.53 -37.85 89.72
N GLU A 388 -65.61 -38.99 89.03
CA GLU A 388 -65.84 -39.03 87.58
C GLU A 388 -67.28 -38.63 87.23
N ILE A 389 -68.25 -39.03 88.08
CA ILE A 389 -69.65 -38.63 87.94
C ILE A 389 -69.79 -37.10 88.04
N SER A 390 -69.15 -36.49 89.03
CA SER A 390 -69.18 -35.03 89.20
C SER A 390 -68.52 -34.30 88.03
N LEU A 391 -67.39 -34.82 87.54
CA LEU A 391 -66.64 -34.20 86.43
C LEU A 391 -67.47 -34.17 85.13
N VAL A 392 -68.14 -35.29 84.79
CA VAL A 392 -68.98 -35.33 83.59
C VAL A 392 -70.26 -34.53 83.78
N ALA A 393 -70.88 -34.58 84.97
CA ALA A 393 -72.10 -33.82 85.24
C ALA A 393 -71.90 -32.30 85.18
N THR A 394 -70.70 -31.81 85.50
CA THR A 394 -70.35 -30.38 85.45
C THR A 394 -69.71 -29.94 84.13
N SER A 395 -69.41 -30.87 83.23
CA SER A 395 -68.83 -30.55 81.93
C SER A 395 -69.83 -29.81 81.05
N GLU A 396 -69.37 -28.73 80.41
CA GLU A 396 -70.13 -27.98 79.40
C GLU A 396 -70.46 -28.84 78.16
N TYR A 397 -69.79 -29.98 78.00
CA TYR A 397 -69.92 -30.90 76.89
C TYR A 397 -70.84 -32.09 77.19
N PHE A 398 -71.48 -32.13 78.38
CA PHE A 398 -72.55 -33.07 78.70
C PHE A 398 -73.88 -32.33 78.91
N ASN A 399 -74.89 -32.64 78.10
CA ASN A 399 -76.21 -32.01 78.24
C ASN A 399 -77.25 -33.07 78.61
N ILE A 400 -77.63 -33.10 79.89
CA ILE A 400 -78.58 -34.07 80.46
C ILE A 400 -79.90 -34.09 79.69
N LYS A 401 -80.49 -32.92 79.42
CA LYS A 401 -81.78 -32.81 78.75
C LYS A 401 -81.70 -33.33 77.31
N TRP A 402 -80.67 -32.90 76.59
CA TRP A 402 -80.44 -33.34 75.22
C TRP A 402 -80.14 -34.85 75.13
N TYR A 403 -79.37 -35.39 76.08
CA TYR A 403 -79.02 -36.80 76.12
C TYR A 403 -80.25 -37.69 76.30
N LEU A 404 -81.18 -37.30 77.20
CA LEU A 404 -82.44 -38.02 77.40
C LEU A 404 -83.41 -37.85 76.21
N GLU A 405 -83.44 -36.68 75.57
CA GLU A 405 -84.25 -36.45 74.36
C GLU A 405 -83.71 -37.24 73.15
N THR A 406 -82.39 -37.41 73.06
CA THR A 406 -81.71 -38.12 71.97
C THR A 406 -81.72 -39.63 72.16
N TYR A 407 -81.70 -40.09 73.42
CA TYR A 407 -81.67 -41.51 73.79
C TYR A 407 -82.87 -41.88 74.69
N PRO A 408 -84.07 -42.09 74.11
CA PRO A 408 -85.28 -42.44 74.85
C PRO A 408 -85.15 -43.75 75.64
N ASP A 409 -84.30 -44.68 75.20
CA ASP A 409 -84.02 -45.94 75.89
C ASP A 409 -83.39 -45.71 77.27
N VAL A 410 -82.56 -44.67 77.41
CA VAL A 410 -82.00 -44.26 78.71
C VAL A 410 -83.07 -43.62 79.59
N ALA A 411 -83.98 -42.85 79.00
CA ALA A 411 -85.11 -42.25 79.71
C ALA A 411 -86.09 -43.31 80.24
N GLU A 412 -86.37 -44.35 79.46
CA GLU A 412 -87.23 -45.47 79.84
C GLU A 412 -86.58 -46.38 80.89
N ALA A 413 -85.25 -46.56 80.82
CA ALA A 413 -84.50 -47.35 81.80
C ALA A 413 -84.39 -46.68 83.19
N GLY A 414 -84.65 -45.38 83.29
CA GLY A 414 -84.59 -44.62 84.55
C GLY A 414 -83.19 -44.49 85.15
N ILE A 415 -82.13 -44.80 84.39
CA ILE A 415 -80.73 -44.66 84.82
C ILE A 415 -80.32 -43.18 84.72
N HIS A 416 -79.52 -42.69 85.66
CA HIS A 416 -79.04 -41.31 85.60
C HIS A 416 -78.17 -41.11 84.33
N PRO A 417 -78.42 -40.10 83.48
CA PRO A 417 -77.76 -39.96 82.17
C PRO A 417 -76.24 -39.94 82.22
N VAL A 418 -75.67 -39.29 83.25
CA VAL A 418 -74.22 -39.21 83.46
C VAL A 418 -73.64 -40.58 83.83
N GLU A 419 -74.34 -41.33 84.67
CA GLU A 419 -73.93 -42.68 85.08
C GLU A 419 -74.02 -43.63 83.90
N HIS A 420 -75.10 -43.55 83.13
CA HIS A 420 -75.25 -44.32 81.89
C HIS A 420 -74.11 -44.00 80.91
N TYR A 421 -73.77 -42.73 80.74
CA TYR A 421 -72.70 -42.33 79.82
C TYR A 421 -71.33 -42.86 80.25
N LEU A 422 -71.00 -42.79 81.54
CA LEU A 422 -69.74 -43.29 82.08
C LEU A 422 -69.62 -44.82 81.97
N LEU A 423 -70.71 -45.54 82.28
CA LEU A 423 -70.72 -47.00 82.29
C LEU A 423 -70.82 -47.63 80.90
N TYR A 424 -71.66 -47.06 80.05
CA TYR A 424 -72.06 -47.69 78.79
C TYR A 424 -71.94 -46.73 77.60
N GLY A 425 -72.46 -45.50 77.75
CA GLY A 425 -72.63 -44.58 76.63
C GLY A 425 -71.33 -44.21 75.91
N ALA A 426 -70.22 -44.03 76.61
CA ALA A 426 -68.94 -43.74 75.97
C ALA A 426 -68.39 -44.93 75.15
N ALA A 427 -68.50 -46.15 75.68
CA ALA A 427 -68.07 -47.37 74.97
C ALA A 427 -68.99 -47.70 73.78
N GLU A 428 -70.28 -47.42 73.90
CA GLU A 428 -71.25 -47.51 72.79
C GLU A 428 -71.08 -46.39 71.76
N GLY A 429 -70.25 -45.38 72.09
CA GLY A 429 -70.00 -44.22 71.26
C GLY A 429 -71.22 -43.32 71.08
N ARG A 430 -72.06 -43.22 72.12
CA ARG A 430 -73.12 -42.23 72.25
C ARG A 430 -72.53 -40.85 72.47
N LEU A 431 -73.20 -39.83 71.95
CA LEU A 431 -72.79 -38.44 72.07
C LEU A 431 -73.25 -37.90 73.44
N PRO A 432 -72.37 -37.29 74.25
CA PRO A 432 -72.78 -36.64 75.50
C PRO A 432 -73.52 -35.30 75.27
N SER A 433 -73.25 -34.63 74.16
CA SER A 433 -73.95 -33.41 73.71
C SER A 433 -73.71 -33.15 72.21
N PRO A 434 -74.42 -32.18 71.58
CA PRO A 434 -74.15 -31.76 70.20
C PRO A 434 -72.76 -31.15 69.97
N ASN A 435 -72.07 -30.78 71.06
CA ASN A 435 -70.80 -30.06 71.03
C ASN A 435 -69.60 -30.99 71.29
N PHE A 436 -69.84 -32.28 71.52
CA PHE A 436 -68.76 -33.23 71.77
C PHE A 436 -69.07 -34.61 71.19
N ASP A 437 -68.23 -35.04 70.26
CA ASP A 437 -68.24 -36.36 69.65
C ASP A 437 -67.03 -37.15 70.14
N GLY A 438 -67.30 -38.14 71.00
CA GLY A 438 -66.29 -39.03 71.55
C GLY A 438 -65.59 -39.86 70.49
N LYS A 439 -66.28 -40.27 69.41
CA LYS A 439 -65.65 -41.04 68.32
C LYS A 439 -64.69 -40.18 67.52
N TRP A 440 -65.10 -38.94 67.21
CA TRP A 440 -64.21 -37.98 66.57
C TRP A 440 -62.98 -37.70 67.44
N TYR A 441 -63.17 -37.51 68.75
CA TYR A 441 -62.08 -37.22 69.69
C TYR A 441 -61.06 -38.37 69.76
N LEU A 442 -61.54 -39.62 69.86
CA LEU A 442 -60.66 -40.80 69.88
C LEU A 442 -59.91 -40.99 68.55
N ALA A 443 -60.57 -40.80 67.41
CA ALA A 443 -59.93 -40.88 66.09
C ALA A 443 -58.85 -39.79 65.90
N ARG A 444 -59.04 -38.61 66.52
CA ARG A 444 -58.07 -37.50 66.45
C ARG A 444 -56.86 -37.72 67.38
N TYR A 445 -57.06 -38.44 68.48
CA TYR A 445 -56.09 -38.67 69.54
C TYR A 445 -55.91 -40.18 69.85
N PRO A 446 -55.12 -40.90 69.02
CA PRO A 446 -54.96 -42.36 69.14
C PRO A 446 -54.31 -42.83 70.45
N ASP A 447 -53.59 -41.94 71.14
CA ASP A 447 -53.03 -42.19 72.47
C ASP A 447 -54.12 -42.39 73.53
N VAL A 448 -55.23 -41.66 73.41
CA VAL A 448 -56.40 -41.79 74.29
C VAL A 448 -57.19 -43.06 73.97
N GLU A 449 -57.35 -43.37 72.67
CA GLU A 449 -58.00 -44.60 72.20
C GLU A 449 -57.24 -45.85 72.69
N SER A 450 -55.91 -45.86 72.55
CA SER A 450 -55.06 -46.97 72.99
C SER A 450 -55.09 -47.16 74.51
N ALA A 451 -55.32 -46.09 75.28
CA ALA A 451 -55.46 -46.16 76.73
C ALA A 451 -56.85 -46.63 77.19
N GLY A 452 -57.83 -46.73 76.29
CA GLY A 452 -59.20 -47.15 76.60
C GLY A 452 -59.93 -46.19 77.55
N LEU A 453 -59.50 -44.93 77.63
CA LEU A 453 -60.07 -43.94 78.54
C LEU A 453 -61.35 -43.35 77.98
N ASN A 454 -62.29 -43.00 78.85
CA ASN A 454 -63.50 -42.27 78.44
C ASN A 454 -63.09 -40.91 77.83
N PRO A 455 -63.50 -40.61 76.59
CA PRO A 455 -62.98 -39.45 75.84
C PRO A 455 -63.33 -38.12 76.50
N LEU A 456 -64.53 -38.00 77.09
CA LEU A 456 -64.96 -36.78 77.75
C LEU A 456 -64.24 -36.59 79.09
N VAL A 457 -64.08 -37.67 79.86
CA VAL A 457 -63.31 -37.65 81.12
C VAL A 457 -61.86 -37.26 80.85
N HIS A 458 -61.22 -37.87 79.85
CA HIS A 458 -59.85 -37.51 79.47
C HIS A 458 -59.73 -36.05 79.04
N PHE A 459 -60.69 -35.55 78.24
CA PHE A 459 -60.66 -34.16 77.81
C PHE A 459 -60.72 -33.19 78.99
N GLU A 460 -61.63 -33.40 79.94
CA GLU A 460 -61.77 -32.50 81.09
C GLU A 460 -60.63 -32.62 82.11
N THR A 461 -60.01 -33.80 82.22
CA THR A 461 -58.89 -34.04 83.16
C THR A 461 -57.54 -33.57 82.62
N TYR A 462 -57.23 -33.85 81.36
CA TYR A 462 -55.91 -33.58 80.75
C TYR A 462 -56.01 -32.75 79.47
N GLY A 463 -56.95 -33.13 78.57
CA GLY A 463 -57.01 -32.59 77.21
C GLY A 463 -57.16 -31.06 77.16
N ARG A 464 -57.94 -30.47 78.06
CA ARG A 464 -58.12 -29.01 78.17
C ARG A 464 -56.81 -28.30 78.52
N GLY A 465 -56.02 -28.84 79.45
CA GLY A 465 -54.72 -28.29 79.85
C GLY A 465 -53.63 -28.51 78.81
N GLU A 466 -53.73 -29.59 78.04
CA GLU A 466 -52.83 -29.92 76.92
C GLU A 466 -53.16 -29.14 75.63
N GLY A 467 -54.24 -28.35 75.61
CA GLY A 467 -54.68 -27.61 74.43
C GLY A 467 -55.27 -28.49 73.33
N ARG A 468 -55.78 -29.68 73.66
CA ARG A 468 -56.50 -30.55 72.73
C ARG A 468 -57.82 -29.89 72.31
N VAL A 469 -58.24 -30.15 71.08
CA VAL A 469 -59.44 -29.55 70.50
C VAL A 469 -60.57 -30.56 70.58
N VAL A 470 -61.76 -30.11 71.00
CA VAL A 470 -62.99 -30.91 70.93
C VAL A 470 -63.55 -30.92 69.50
N SER A 471 -64.46 -31.87 69.23
CA SER A 471 -65.12 -31.96 67.92
C SER A 471 -65.87 -30.67 67.55
N PRO A 472 -65.96 -30.31 66.26
CA PRO A 472 -66.80 -29.20 65.80
C PRO A 472 -68.27 -29.38 66.22
N LYS A 473 -68.94 -28.29 66.59
CA LYS A 473 -70.38 -28.28 66.93
C LYS A 473 -71.20 -28.78 65.74
N MET A 474 -71.97 -29.85 65.92
CA MET A 474 -72.61 -30.57 64.81
C MET A 474 -74.06 -30.13 64.50
N LEU A 475 -74.66 -29.22 65.29
CA LEU A 475 -76.03 -28.74 65.07
C LEU A 475 -76.14 -27.21 65.21
N GLU A 476 -76.22 -26.50 64.08
CA GLU A 476 -76.97 -25.25 63.92
C GLU A 476 -78.04 -25.50 62.87
N SER A 477 -79.31 -25.56 63.28
CA SER A 477 -80.44 -25.39 62.37
C SER A 477 -80.93 -23.95 62.46
N GLU A 478 -80.86 -23.26 61.33
CA GLU A 478 -81.37 -21.91 61.13
C GLU A 478 -82.86 -21.81 61.52
N SER A 479 -83.18 -20.94 62.47
CA SER A 479 -84.49 -20.29 62.51
C SER A 479 -84.43 -18.91 63.19
N SER A 480 -84.53 -17.88 62.35
CA SER A 480 -85.11 -16.55 62.59
C SER A 480 -84.57 -15.69 63.74
N SER A 481 -83.88 -14.58 63.46
CA SER A 481 -84.48 -13.29 63.10
C SER A 481 -85.55 -12.78 64.08
N LYS A 482 -85.21 -11.77 64.90
CA LYS A 482 -86.04 -10.56 65.15
C LYS A 482 -85.35 -9.58 66.11
N LYS A 483 -85.17 -8.34 65.61
CA LYS A 483 -85.46 -7.05 66.27
C LYS A 483 -85.25 -7.01 67.79
N LYS A 484 -84.36 -6.19 68.33
CA LYS A 484 -84.38 -4.71 68.26
C LYS A 484 -83.08 -4.17 68.81
#